data_AF-A0A3B8M0M4-F1
#
_entry.id   AF-A0A3B8M0M4-F1
#
_cell.length_a   1.000
_cell.length_b   1.000
_cell.length_c   1.000
_cell.angle_alpha   90.00
_cell.angle_beta   90.00
_cell.angle_gamma   90.00
#
_symmetry.space_group_name_H-M   'P 1'
#
loop_
_entity.id
_entity.type
_entity.pdbx_description
1 polymer ?
#
loop_
_entity_poly.entity_id
_entity_poly.type
_entity_poly.pdbx_seq_one_letter_code
_entity_poly.pdbx_strand_id
1 'polypeptide(L)'
;MSIREFAERVLLSSSLDEKLEAAPRQLDDSNPGPPIFPEWPGRPAELVVAPRRSTPQMPAPGAMERIESRAIAHHIMANHELQALEVMGLVLCAFPDAPTEFRAGLVEVMSDEQRHTRMHIERGTACGLSFGDLPVNGYIWKKAQSFTCPLDYLAGLPLVFEGANLDHTLAFAEAFDRGGDKRGATVLRTIHRDEIRHVRFGIEWLRRMKPPGAS
;
A
#
# COMPACT_ATOMS: atom_id res chain seq x y z
N MET A 1 3.05 -22.03 -6.02
CA MET A 1 2.13 -20.90 -6.12
C MET A 1 2.64 -20.01 -7.24
N SER A 2 1.75 -19.48 -8.07
CA SER A 2 2.10 -18.51 -9.11
C SER A 2 1.98 -17.07 -8.62
N ILE A 3 2.59 -16.12 -9.33
CA ILE A 3 2.38 -14.68 -9.11
C ILE A 3 0.88 -14.35 -9.20
N ARG A 4 0.18 -15.00 -10.14
CA ARG A 4 -1.26 -14.83 -10.33
C ARG A 4 -2.05 -15.24 -9.09
N GLU A 5 -1.81 -16.44 -8.55
CA GLU A 5 -2.50 -16.93 -7.35
C GLU A 5 -2.24 -16.03 -6.13
N PHE A 6 -1.00 -15.56 -5.97
CA PHE A 6 -0.65 -14.62 -4.90
C PHE A 6 -1.39 -13.29 -5.05
N ALA A 7 -1.38 -12.71 -6.26
CA ALA A 7 -2.05 -11.45 -6.55
C ALA A 7 -3.57 -11.55 -6.36
N GLU A 8 -4.20 -12.64 -6.80
CA GLU A 8 -5.63 -12.89 -6.58
C GLU A 8 -5.96 -13.10 -5.09
N ARG A 9 -5.12 -13.80 -4.32
CA ARG A 9 -5.30 -13.92 -2.86
C ARG A 9 -5.32 -12.53 -2.21
N VAL A 10 -4.35 -11.70 -2.52
CA VAL A 10 -4.25 -10.33 -2.00
C VAL A 10 -5.45 -9.48 -2.47
N LEU A 11 -5.84 -9.61 -3.72
CA LEU A 11 -6.83 -8.73 -4.34
C LEU A 11 -8.27 -9.12 -3.97
N LEU A 12 -8.60 -10.41 -3.99
CA LEU A 12 -9.98 -10.92 -3.98
C LEU A 12 -10.40 -11.52 -2.64
N SER A 13 -9.46 -11.85 -1.74
CA SER A 13 -9.82 -12.38 -0.43
C SER A 13 -10.66 -11.38 0.38
N SER A 14 -11.62 -11.88 1.15
CA SER A 14 -12.32 -11.11 2.18
C SER A 14 -11.71 -11.28 3.57
N SER A 15 -10.56 -11.96 3.69
CA SER A 15 -9.82 -12.13 4.94
C SER A 15 -8.59 -11.24 4.95
N LEU A 16 -8.44 -10.42 6.01
CA LEU A 16 -7.24 -9.59 6.17
C LEU A 16 -5.99 -10.44 6.33
N ASP A 17 -6.10 -11.56 7.06
CA ASP A 17 -4.97 -12.47 7.28
C ASP A 17 -4.49 -13.11 5.98
N GLU A 18 -5.40 -13.50 5.09
CA GLU A 18 -5.02 -14.06 3.78
C GLU A 18 -4.35 -13.01 2.89
N LYS A 19 -4.84 -11.76 2.92
CA LYS A 19 -4.20 -10.64 2.19
C LYS A 19 -2.80 -10.35 2.70
N LEU A 20 -2.59 -10.46 4.00
CA LEU A 20 -1.32 -10.17 4.64
C LEU A 20 -0.42 -11.39 4.74
N GLU A 21 -0.87 -12.59 4.40
CA GLU A 21 -0.02 -13.77 4.40
C GLU A 21 1.18 -13.57 3.46
N ALA A 22 2.39 -13.82 3.98
CA ALA A 22 3.62 -13.57 3.23
C ALA A 22 3.62 -14.27 1.87
N ALA A 23 4.22 -13.60 0.88
CA ALA A 23 4.49 -14.23 -0.40
C ALA A 23 5.45 -15.44 -0.23
N PRO A 24 5.20 -16.56 -0.91
CA PRO A 24 6.18 -17.62 -1.05
C PRO A 24 7.48 -17.09 -1.67
N ARG A 25 8.64 -17.63 -1.24
CA ARG A 25 9.97 -17.18 -1.71
C ARG A 25 10.20 -17.31 -3.21
N GLN A 26 9.46 -18.20 -3.88
CA GLN A 26 9.55 -18.42 -5.32
C GLN A 26 8.14 -18.56 -5.86
N LEU A 27 7.80 -17.70 -6.81
CA LEU A 27 6.53 -17.70 -7.51
C LEU A 27 6.79 -17.94 -8.99
N ASP A 28 5.98 -18.81 -9.58
CA ASP A 28 5.97 -19.02 -11.02
C ASP A 28 5.18 -17.91 -11.73
N ASP A 29 5.65 -17.46 -12.89
CA ASP A 29 4.96 -16.47 -13.72
C ASP A 29 4.80 -16.97 -15.17
N SER A 30 4.96 -18.27 -15.41
CA SER A 30 4.86 -18.87 -16.75
C SER A 30 3.45 -18.77 -17.37
N ASN A 31 2.41 -18.62 -16.55
CA ASN A 31 1.03 -18.49 -16.97
C ASN A 31 0.27 -17.43 -16.14
N PRO A 32 0.39 -16.14 -16.49
CA PRO A 32 -0.21 -15.04 -15.74
C PRO A 32 -1.75 -14.95 -15.89
N GLY A 33 -2.33 -15.72 -16.81
CA GLY A 33 -3.77 -15.80 -17.06
C GLY A 33 -4.34 -14.57 -17.77
N PRO A 34 -5.66 -14.55 -18.02
CA PRO A 34 -6.33 -13.41 -18.66
C PRO A 34 -6.42 -12.20 -17.72
N PRO A 35 -6.47 -10.96 -18.26
CA PRO A 35 -6.68 -9.75 -17.47
C PRO A 35 -7.95 -9.80 -16.62
N ILE A 36 -7.90 -9.29 -15.38
CA ILE A 36 -9.09 -9.06 -14.54
C ILE A 36 -9.12 -7.63 -13.99
N PHE A 37 -10.33 -7.07 -13.91
CA PHE A 37 -10.59 -5.69 -13.48
C PHE A 37 -11.76 -5.68 -12.49
N PRO A 38 -11.57 -6.08 -11.24
CA PRO A 38 -12.63 -6.01 -10.25
C PRO A 38 -13.00 -4.55 -9.95
N GLU A 39 -14.29 -4.28 -9.75
CA GLU A 39 -14.78 -2.96 -9.34
C GLU A 39 -14.22 -2.55 -7.97
N TRP A 40 -14.13 -3.53 -7.06
CA TRP A 40 -13.57 -3.39 -5.71
C TRP A 40 -12.75 -4.64 -5.34
N PRO A 41 -11.70 -4.50 -4.53
CA PRO A 41 -11.00 -5.67 -4.01
C PRO A 41 -11.91 -6.36 -3.00
N GLY A 42 -11.67 -7.65 -2.75
CA GLY A 42 -12.28 -8.33 -1.62
C GLY A 42 -11.97 -7.56 -0.34
N ARG A 43 -12.94 -7.47 0.56
CA ARG A 43 -12.84 -6.62 1.76
C ARG A 43 -13.34 -7.40 2.98
N PRO A 44 -12.57 -7.41 4.09
CA PRO A 44 -13.06 -7.87 5.38
C PRO A 44 -14.27 -7.07 5.85
N ALA A 45 -15.17 -7.72 6.60
CA ALA A 45 -16.44 -7.14 7.02
C ALA A 45 -16.24 -5.90 7.91
N GLU A 46 -15.17 -5.88 8.68
CA GLU A 46 -14.75 -4.79 9.56
C GLU A 46 -14.17 -3.58 8.80
N LEU A 47 -13.62 -3.76 7.59
CA LEU A 47 -13.05 -2.66 6.80
C LEU A 47 -14.13 -1.97 5.95
N VAL A 48 -15.06 -1.30 6.63
CA VAL A 48 -16.17 -0.58 5.98
C VAL A 48 -15.66 0.64 5.23
N VAL A 49 -15.78 0.63 3.90
CA VAL A 49 -15.40 1.77 3.06
C VAL A 49 -16.47 2.86 3.12
N ALA A 50 -16.07 4.08 3.49
CA ALA A 50 -16.96 5.23 3.57
C ALA A 50 -16.42 6.45 2.80
N PRO A 51 -17.28 7.43 2.46
CA PRO A 51 -16.85 8.70 1.88
C PRO A 51 -15.92 9.46 2.83
N ARG A 52 -15.01 10.28 2.28
CA ARG A 52 -13.99 11.02 3.06
C ARG A 52 -14.54 11.80 4.26
N ARG A 53 -15.74 12.39 4.13
CA ARG A 53 -16.42 13.15 5.21
C ARG A 53 -16.83 12.29 6.41
N SER A 54 -16.89 10.98 6.22
CA SER A 54 -17.34 9.99 7.20
C SER A 54 -16.19 9.09 7.68
N THR A 55 -14.96 9.35 7.22
CA THR A 55 -13.75 8.63 7.64
C THR A 55 -12.86 9.56 8.49
N PRO A 56 -12.07 9.01 9.43
CA PRO A 56 -11.17 9.82 10.24
C PRO A 56 -10.21 10.62 9.35
N GLN A 57 -9.86 11.82 9.82
CA GLN A 57 -8.85 12.66 9.18
C GLN A 57 -7.49 12.44 9.85
N MET A 58 -6.42 12.55 9.06
CA MET A 58 -5.07 12.47 9.59
C MET A 58 -4.87 13.53 10.69
N PRO A 59 -4.52 13.14 11.93
CA PRO A 59 -4.31 14.10 13.00
C PRO A 59 -3.13 15.04 12.69
N ALA A 60 -3.27 16.29 13.13
CA ALA A 60 -2.19 17.27 12.97
C ALA A 60 -0.92 16.82 13.72
N PRO A 61 0.29 17.20 13.26
CA PRO A 61 1.54 16.79 13.90
C PRO A 61 1.60 17.06 15.41
N GLY A 62 1.07 18.19 15.90
CA GLY A 62 1.03 18.51 17.33
C GLY A 62 0.08 17.64 18.16
N ALA A 63 -0.84 16.92 17.53
CA ALA A 63 -1.78 16.05 18.24
C ALA A 63 -1.16 14.72 18.69
N MET A 64 0.06 14.39 18.23
CA MET A 64 0.74 13.13 18.55
C MET A 64 1.13 12.99 20.03
N GLU A 65 0.93 14.00 20.87
CA GLU A 65 1.00 13.85 22.33
C GLU A 65 -0.12 12.95 22.89
N ARG A 66 -1.26 12.89 22.20
CA ARG A 66 -2.42 12.07 22.60
C ARG A 66 -2.34 10.68 21.99
N ILE A 67 -2.54 9.64 22.80
CA ILE A 67 -2.45 8.25 22.35
C ILE A 67 -3.54 7.92 21.31
N GLU A 68 -4.73 8.50 21.45
CA GLU A 68 -5.85 8.31 20.53
C GLU A 68 -5.53 8.88 19.14
N SER A 69 -4.79 10.00 19.09
CA SER A 69 -4.35 10.58 17.81
C SER A 69 -3.32 9.70 17.12
N ARG A 70 -2.41 9.08 17.86
CA ARG A 70 -1.46 8.08 17.32
C ARG A 70 -2.19 6.87 16.76
N ALA A 71 -3.18 6.38 17.51
CA ALA A 71 -3.98 5.22 17.13
C ALA A 71 -4.73 5.48 15.80
N ILE A 72 -5.40 6.64 15.70
CA ILE A 72 -6.09 7.07 14.47
C ILE A 72 -5.11 7.21 13.31
N ALA A 73 -3.95 7.82 13.53
CA ALA A 73 -2.95 8.00 12.48
C ALA A 73 -2.46 6.64 11.94
N HIS A 74 -2.17 5.68 12.81
CA HIS A 74 -1.78 4.33 12.40
C HIS A 74 -2.90 3.55 11.71
N HIS A 75 -4.15 3.71 12.13
CA HIS A 75 -5.30 3.12 11.42
C HIS A 75 -5.42 3.66 9.98
N ILE A 76 -5.29 4.98 9.80
CA ILE A 76 -5.31 5.60 8.46
C ILE A 76 -4.15 5.10 7.61
N MET A 77 -2.93 5.05 8.16
CA MET A 77 -1.74 4.62 7.43
C MET A 77 -1.80 3.13 7.07
N ALA A 78 -2.27 2.26 7.97
CA ALA A 78 -2.52 0.85 7.64
C ALA A 78 -3.46 0.68 6.43
N ASN A 79 -4.47 1.53 6.31
CA ASN A 79 -5.36 1.52 5.16
C ASN A 79 -4.72 2.09 3.87
N HIS A 80 -3.71 2.95 3.98
CA HIS A 80 -2.94 3.36 2.81
C HIS A 80 -2.08 2.21 2.30
N GLU A 81 -1.32 1.54 3.17
CA GLU A 81 -0.46 0.42 2.77
C GLU A 81 -1.29 -0.75 2.23
N LEU A 82 -2.44 -1.05 2.86
CA LEU A 82 -3.34 -2.09 2.35
C LEU A 82 -3.88 -1.75 0.96
N GLN A 83 -4.25 -0.48 0.69
CA GLN A 83 -4.70 -0.08 -0.64
C GLN A 83 -3.56 -0.13 -1.66
N ALA A 84 -2.34 0.26 -1.28
CA ALA A 84 -1.16 0.15 -2.15
C ALA A 84 -0.94 -1.31 -2.55
N LEU A 85 -0.91 -2.21 -1.56
CA LEU A 85 -0.84 -3.66 -1.76
C LEU A 85 -1.94 -4.19 -2.70
N GLU A 86 -3.20 -3.80 -2.48
CA GLU A 86 -4.33 -4.20 -3.31
C GLU A 86 -4.22 -3.68 -4.75
N VAL A 87 -3.74 -2.45 -4.93
CA VAL A 87 -3.50 -1.87 -6.27
C VAL A 87 -2.36 -2.60 -6.99
N MET A 88 -1.31 -3.01 -6.29
CA MET A 88 -0.25 -3.83 -6.90
C MET A 88 -0.79 -5.22 -7.31
N GLY A 89 -1.64 -5.82 -6.47
CA GLY A 89 -2.40 -7.03 -6.84
C GLY A 89 -3.26 -6.83 -8.09
N LEU A 90 -3.97 -5.70 -8.19
CA LEU A 90 -4.70 -5.31 -9.40
C LEU A 90 -3.77 -5.22 -10.60
N VAL A 91 -2.61 -4.56 -10.50
CA VAL A 91 -1.66 -4.38 -11.61
C VAL A 91 -1.16 -5.72 -12.14
N LEU A 92 -0.80 -6.66 -11.26
CA LEU A 92 -0.38 -8.01 -11.65
C LEU A 92 -1.49 -8.80 -12.35
N CYS A 93 -2.73 -8.57 -11.94
CA CYS A 93 -3.91 -9.26 -12.46
C CYS A 93 -4.49 -8.62 -13.74
N ALA A 94 -4.39 -7.31 -13.87
CA ALA A 94 -4.93 -6.51 -14.98
C ALA A 94 -3.97 -6.44 -16.18
N PHE A 95 -2.66 -6.53 -15.93
CA PHE A 95 -1.63 -6.40 -16.96
C PHE A 95 -0.74 -7.65 -17.01
N PRO A 96 -1.29 -8.81 -17.41
CA PRO A 96 -0.54 -10.07 -17.49
C PRO A 96 0.62 -10.02 -18.50
N ASP A 97 0.52 -9.16 -19.52
CA ASP A 97 1.54 -8.99 -20.56
C ASP A 97 2.71 -8.08 -20.13
N ALA A 98 2.69 -7.55 -18.90
CA ALA A 98 3.82 -6.79 -18.38
C ALA A 98 5.07 -7.69 -18.29
N PRO A 99 6.30 -7.16 -18.45
CA PRO A 99 7.53 -7.94 -18.38
C PRO A 99 7.62 -8.77 -17.09
N THR A 100 8.05 -10.01 -17.21
CA THR A 100 8.18 -10.95 -16.08
C THR A 100 9.04 -10.38 -14.96
N GLU A 101 10.12 -9.66 -15.26
CA GLU A 101 10.98 -9.05 -14.25
C GLU A 101 10.29 -7.89 -13.52
N PHE A 102 9.37 -7.18 -14.18
CA PHE A 102 8.56 -6.15 -13.54
C PHE A 102 7.59 -6.80 -12.57
N ARG A 103 6.88 -7.84 -13.03
CA ARG A 103 5.91 -8.58 -12.25
C ARG A 103 6.54 -9.22 -11.02
N ALA A 104 7.71 -9.85 -11.17
CA ALA A 104 8.48 -10.39 -10.06
C ALA A 104 8.97 -9.30 -9.10
N GLY A 105 9.50 -8.18 -9.60
CA GLY A 105 9.91 -7.08 -8.75
C GLY A 105 8.74 -6.43 -7.99
N LEU A 106 7.54 -6.39 -8.60
CA LEU A 106 6.33 -5.88 -7.96
C LEU A 106 5.89 -6.77 -6.78
N VAL A 107 6.11 -8.09 -6.85
CA VAL A 107 5.88 -9.00 -5.70
C VAL A 107 6.77 -8.66 -4.51
N GLU A 108 8.02 -8.24 -4.74
CA GLU A 108 8.91 -7.80 -3.66
C GLU A 108 8.38 -6.54 -2.99
N VAL A 109 7.90 -5.57 -3.78
CA VAL A 109 7.25 -4.35 -3.26
C VAL A 109 5.99 -4.71 -2.48
N MET A 110 5.13 -5.59 -3.00
CA MET A 110 3.95 -6.09 -2.28
C MET A 110 4.30 -6.73 -0.94
N SER A 111 5.43 -7.43 -0.85
CA SER A 111 5.90 -8.05 0.40
C SER A 111 6.31 -6.99 1.43
N ASP A 112 6.82 -5.85 0.99
CA ASP A 112 7.06 -4.68 1.85
C ASP A 112 5.73 -4.09 2.33
N GLU A 113 4.75 -3.89 1.44
CA GLU A 113 3.43 -3.34 1.82
C GLU A 113 2.67 -4.22 2.81
N GLN A 114 2.76 -5.55 2.66
CA GLN A 114 2.22 -6.48 3.65
C GLN A 114 2.85 -6.28 5.03
N ARG A 115 4.17 -6.06 5.07
CA ARG A 115 4.91 -5.79 6.31
C ARG A 115 4.54 -4.44 6.88
N HIS A 116 4.49 -3.39 6.07
CA HIS A 116 4.15 -2.04 6.49
C HIS A 116 2.73 -1.97 7.05
N THR A 117 1.77 -2.60 6.37
CA THR A 117 0.39 -2.75 6.86
C THR A 117 0.38 -3.37 8.26
N ARG A 118 1.07 -4.51 8.45
CA ARG A 118 1.18 -5.15 9.77
C ARG A 118 1.81 -4.24 10.83
N MET A 119 2.91 -3.56 10.51
CA MET A 119 3.58 -2.65 11.44
C MET A 119 2.65 -1.53 11.93
N HIS A 120 1.81 -0.99 11.03
CA HIS A 120 0.81 0.01 11.39
C HIS A 120 -0.36 -0.57 12.19
N ILE A 121 -0.87 -1.75 11.83
CA ILE A 121 -1.90 -2.46 12.60
C ILE A 121 -1.40 -2.70 14.04
N GLU A 122 -0.24 -3.34 14.19
CA GLU A 122 0.35 -3.66 15.50
C GLU A 122 0.55 -2.41 16.35
N ARG A 123 1.05 -1.32 15.76
CA ARG A 123 1.25 -0.06 16.48
C ARG A 123 -0.07 0.62 16.84
N GLY A 124 -1.06 0.59 15.95
CA GLY A 124 -2.42 1.09 16.20
C GLY A 124 -3.10 0.35 17.36
N THR A 125 -3.04 -0.98 17.36
CA THR A 125 -3.57 -1.83 18.43
C THR A 125 -2.89 -1.54 19.77
N ALA A 126 -1.57 -1.38 19.76
CA ALA A 126 -0.82 -0.98 20.97
C ALA A 126 -1.15 0.44 21.47
N CYS A 127 -1.80 1.27 20.65
CA CYS A 127 -2.34 2.58 21.03
C CYS A 127 -3.84 2.52 21.37
N GLY A 128 -4.46 1.34 21.36
CA GLY A 128 -5.85 1.12 21.77
C GLY A 128 -6.89 1.17 20.65
N LEU A 129 -6.49 1.07 19.38
CA LEU A 129 -7.42 1.02 18.25
C LEU A 129 -7.10 -0.15 17.33
N SER A 130 -8.10 -1.01 17.06
CA SER A 130 -7.95 -2.11 16.12
C SER A 130 -8.20 -1.63 14.69
N PHE A 131 -7.53 -2.25 13.72
CA PHE A 131 -7.77 -1.92 12.33
C PHE A 131 -9.14 -2.42 11.89
N GLY A 132 -9.98 -1.51 11.38
CA GLY A 132 -11.41 -1.74 11.13
C GLY A 132 -12.37 -1.18 12.18
N ASP A 133 -11.89 -0.73 13.35
CA ASP A 133 -12.76 -0.08 14.36
C ASP A 133 -13.34 1.25 13.85
N LEU A 134 -12.66 1.89 12.90
CA LEU A 134 -13.10 3.09 12.20
C LEU A 134 -13.30 2.79 10.71
N PRO A 135 -14.27 3.46 10.05
CA PRO A 135 -14.45 3.32 8.61
C PRO A 135 -13.21 3.81 7.86
N VAL A 136 -12.90 3.16 6.73
CA VAL A 136 -11.75 3.46 5.90
C VAL A 136 -12.16 4.21 4.63
N ASN A 137 -11.24 4.98 4.04
CA ASN A 137 -11.47 5.59 2.74
C ASN A 137 -10.88 4.70 1.63
N GLY A 138 -11.47 4.72 0.44
CA GLY A 138 -10.98 4.00 -0.73
C GLY A 138 -10.31 4.90 -1.78
N TYR A 139 -9.60 5.95 -1.36
CA TYR A 139 -9.09 6.99 -2.29
C TYR A 139 -8.08 6.44 -3.30
N ILE A 140 -7.07 5.69 -2.84
CA ILE A 140 -6.02 5.13 -3.68
C ILE A 140 -6.62 4.12 -4.66
N TRP A 141 -7.51 3.24 -4.18
CA TRP A 141 -8.21 2.28 -5.03
C TRP A 141 -9.00 2.97 -6.16
N LYS A 142 -9.80 3.99 -5.81
CA LYS A 142 -10.58 4.74 -6.81
C LYS A 142 -9.71 5.43 -7.87
N LYS A 143 -8.48 5.82 -7.52
CA LYS A 143 -7.52 6.36 -8.49
C LYS A 143 -6.99 5.26 -9.42
N ALA A 144 -6.70 4.08 -8.87
CA ALA A 144 -6.21 2.95 -9.68
C ALA A 144 -7.23 2.43 -10.70
N GLN A 145 -8.53 2.68 -10.49
CA GLN A 145 -9.57 2.33 -11.46
C GLN A 145 -9.44 3.07 -12.80
N SER A 146 -8.67 4.16 -12.89
CA SER A 146 -8.37 4.81 -14.16
C SER A 146 -7.11 4.29 -14.85
N PHE A 147 -6.41 3.30 -14.27
CA PHE A 147 -5.20 2.76 -14.88
C PHE A 147 -5.56 1.88 -16.07
N THR A 148 -4.95 2.18 -17.21
CA THR A 148 -5.14 1.48 -18.48
C THR A 148 -3.90 0.68 -18.88
N CYS A 149 -2.75 0.96 -18.25
CA CYS A 149 -1.50 0.25 -18.47
C CYS A 149 -0.58 0.32 -17.23
N PRO A 150 0.51 -0.47 -17.17
CA PRO A 150 1.49 -0.40 -16.07
C PRO A 150 2.15 0.98 -15.88
N LEU A 151 2.25 1.79 -16.93
CA LEU A 151 2.80 3.15 -16.83
C LEU A 151 1.92 4.06 -15.98
N ASP A 152 0.60 3.89 -16.03
CA ASP A 152 -0.33 4.65 -15.18
C ASP A 152 -0.13 4.31 -13.71
N TYR A 153 0.11 3.04 -13.40
CA TYR A 153 0.50 2.61 -12.06
C TYR A 153 1.82 3.24 -11.63
N LEU A 154 2.88 3.11 -12.42
CA LEU A 154 4.21 3.64 -12.10
C LEU A 154 4.18 5.15 -11.85
N ALA A 155 3.46 5.90 -12.69
CA ALA A 155 3.28 7.33 -12.51
C ALA A 155 2.41 7.65 -11.29
N GLY A 156 1.30 6.93 -11.12
CA GLY A 156 0.31 7.18 -10.09
C GLY A 156 0.82 6.87 -8.68
N LEU A 157 1.28 5.63 -8.45
CA LEU A 157 1.57 5.15 -7.09
C LEU A 157 3.02 5.43 -6.67
N PRO A 158 4.07 4.78 -7.21
CA PRO A 158 5.41 5.00 -6.70
C PRO A 158 5.97 6.39 -6.98
N LEU A 159 5.64 7.02 -8.11
CA LEU A 159 6.24 8.32 -8.44
C LEU A 159 5.47 9.52 -7.88
N VAL A 160 4.13 9.47 -7.87
CA VAL A 160 3.31 10.56 -7.35
C VAL A 160 2.91 10.33 -5.89
N PHE A 161 2.29 9.20 -5.54
CA PHE A 161 1.85 8.98 -4.16
C PHE A 161 3.03 8.78 -3.21
N GLU A 162 3.87 7.78 -3.43
CA GLU A 162 4.99 7.46 -2.53
C GLU A 162 6.04 8.58 -2.60
N GLY A 163 6.41 9.02 -3.81
CA GLY A 163 7.33 10.13 -4.03
C GLY A 163 6.94 11.43 -3.31
N ALA A 164 5.67 11.83 -3.35
CA ALA A 164 5.20 13.01 -2.62
C ALA A 164 5.12 12.79 -1.10
N ASN A 165 4.94 11.55 -0.66
CA ASN A 165 4.81 11.22 0.76
C ASN A 165 6.16 11.07 1.48
N LEU A 166 7.28 10.88 0.78
CA LEU A 166 8.59 10.68 1.41
C LEU A 166 8.95 11.75 2.45
N ASP A 167 8.75 13.03 2.12
CA ASP A 167 9.00 14.16 3.03
C ASP A 167 8.01 14.16 4.21
N HIS A 168 6.74 13.83 3.93
CA HIS A 168 5.71 13.75 4.95
C HIS A 168 5.97 12.62 5.95
N THR A 169 6.47 11.47 5.51
CA THR A 169 6.78 10.33 6.38
C THR A 169 7.81 10.70 7.44
N LEU A 170 8.86 11.47 7.10
CA LEU A 170 9.84 11.94 8.07
C LEU A 170 9.25 13.00 9.02
N ALA A 171 8.46 13.94 8.50
CA ALA A 171 7.79 14.95 9.32
C ALA A 171 6.84 14.29 10.35
N PHE A 172 6.10 13.25 9.95
CA PHE A 172 5.31 12.45 10.87
C PHE A 172 6.19 11.69 11.85
N ALA A 173 7.28 11.06 11.41
CA ALA A 173 8.19 10.35 12.31
C ALA A 173 8.69 11.27 13.45
N GLU A 174 9.04 12.52 13.13
CA GLU A 174 9.39 13.51 14.14
C GLU A 174 8.21 13.94 15.02
N ALA A 175 7.01 14.05 14.45
CA ALA A 175 5.80 14.38 15.22
C ALA A 175 5.49 13.29 16.27
N PHE A 176 5.55 12.01 15.88
CA PHE A 176 5.44 10.89 16.81
C PHE A 176 6.55 10.92 17.86
N ASP A 177 7.78 11.21 17.45
CA ASP A 177 8.94 11.27 18.34
C ASP A 177 8.79 12.37 19.41
N ARG A 178 8.34 13.57 19.01
CA ARG A 178 8.02 14.71 19.90
C ARG A 178 6.82 14.42 20.80
N GLY A 179 5.82 13.73 20.27
CA GLY A 179 4.68 13.26 21.06
C GLY A 179 5.07 12.22 22.12
N GLY A 180 6.26 11.63 22.04
CA GLY A 180 6.74 10.60 22.97
C GLY A 180 6.51 9.16 22.51
N ASP A 181 6.11 8.94 21.26
CA ASP A 181 5.99 7.62 20.65
C ASP A 181 7.21 7.27 19.80
N LYS A 182 8.28 6.86 20.48
CA LYS A 182 9.54 6.42 19.85
C LYS A 182 9.33 5.21 18.93
N ARG A 183 8.37 4.33 19.25
CA ARG A 183 8.09 3.13 18.44
C ARG A 183 7.37 3.51 17.15
N GLY A 184 6.34 4.35 17.21
CA GLY A 184 5.67 4.89 16.02
C GLY A 184 6.64 5.65 15.11
N ALA A 185 7.52 6.47 15.68
CA ALA A 185 8.59 7.13 14.91
C ALA A 185 9.52 6.13 14.21
N THR A 186 9.87 5.02 14.87
CA THR A 186 10.72 3.97 14.29
C THR A 186 10.04 3.22 13.15
N VAL A 187 8.73 2.95 13.28
CA VAL A 187 7.92 2.37 12.21
C VAL A 187 8.01 3.24 10.96
N LEU A 188 7.73 4.54 11.09
CA LEU A 188 7.75 5.47 9.96
C LEU A 188 9.14 5.62 9.32
N ARG A 189 10.21 5.67 10.12
CA ARG A 189 11.58 5.71 9.58
C ARG A 189 11.97 4.41 8.89
N THR A 190 11.39 3.28 9.28
CA THR A 190 11.63 2.01 8.61
C THR A 190 10.95 1.99 7.26
N ILE A 191 9.65 2.30 7.23
CA ILE A 191 8.85 2.41 6.00
C ILE A 191 9.52 3.39 5.03
N HIS A 192 9.88 4.60 5.47
CA HIS A 192 10.57 5.59 4.63
C HIS A 192 11.81 5.05 3.90
N ARG A 193 12.60 4.17 4.53
CA ARG A 193 13.79 3.60 3.86
C ARG A 193 13.42 2.59 2.77
N ASP A 194 12.31 1.89 2.96
CA ASP A 194 11.76 0.95 1.98
C ASP A 194 11.12 1.73 0.82
N GLU A 195 10.36 2.80 1.10
CA GLU A 195 9.76 3.69 0.09
C GLU A 195 10.78 4.27 -0.90
N ILE A 196 12.00 4.61 -0.44
CA ILE A 196 13.07 5.08 -1.34
C ILE A 196 13.38 4.02 -2.43
N ARG A 197 13.25 2.74 -2.10
CA ARG A 197 13.46 1.63 -3.05
C ARG A 197 12.24 1.46 -3.96
N HIS A 198 11.04 1.70 -3.46
CA HIS A 198 9.81 1.64 -4.27
C HIS A 198 9.76 2.77 -5.30
N VAL A 199 10.10 4.00 -4.91
CA VAL A 199 10.27 5.13 -5.85
C VAL A 199 11.36 4.82 -6.88
N ARG A 200 12.47 4.20 -6.45
CA ARG A 200 13.54 3.76 -7.36
C ARG A 200 13.04 2.72 -8.37
N PHE A 201 12.30 1.71 -7.90
CA PHE A 201 11.64 0.73 -8.76
C PHE A 201 10.73 1.43 -9.78
N GLY A 202 9.93 2.39 -9.32
CA GLY A 202 9.06 3.24 -10.15
C GLY A 202 9.80 3.93 -11.29
N ILE A 203 10.88 4.66 -10.99
CA ILE A 203 11.62 5.43 -12.01
C ILE A 203 12.40 4.52 -12.97
N GLU A 204 12.94 3.41 -12.50
CA GLU A 204 13.67 2.46 -13.33
C GLU A 204 12.75 1.78 -14.35
N TRP A 205 11.56 1.33 -13.91
CA TRP A 205 10.59 0.71 -14.81
C TRP A 205 9.92 1.71 -15.73
N LEU A 206 9.64 2.94 -15.26
CA LEU A 206 9.16 4.01 -16.14
C LEU A 206 10.13 4.23 -17.30
N ARG A 207 11.44 4.28 -17.03
CA ARG A 207 12.47 4.46 -18.06
C ARG A 207 12.57 3.28 -19.04
N ARG A 208 12.33 2.06 -18.57
CA ARG A 208 12.40 0.84 -19.41
C ARG A 208 11.15 0.66 -20.27
N MET A 209 9.99 1.04 -19.76
CA MET A 209 8.70 0.81 -20.41
C MET A 209 8.20 2.01 -21.22
N LYS A 210 8.70 3.23 -20.94
CA LYS A 210 8.24 4.40 -21.70
C LYS A 210 8.64 4.31 -23.17
N PRO A 211 7.76 4.69 -24.10
CA PRO A 211 8.11 4.75 -25.51
C PRO A 211 9.31 5.67 -25.77
N PRO A 212 10.16 5.36 -26.77
CA PRO A 212 11.23 6.26 -27.19
C PRO A 212 10.68 7.66 -27.53
N GLY A 213 11.27 8.70 -26.95
CA GLY A 213 10.86 10.10 -27.21
C GLY A 213 9.67 10.60 -26.38
N ALA A 214 9.03 9.76 -25.56
CA ALA A 214 8.11 10.24 -24.53
C ALA A 214 8.91 10.97 -23.43
N SER A 215 8.55 12.23 -23.16
CA SER A 215 9.12 13.02 -22.06
C SER A 215 8.69 12.41 -20.73
#